data_AF-W2STB3-F1
#
_entry.id   AF-W2STB3-F1
#
_cell.length_a   1.000
_cell.length_b   1.000
_cell.length_c   1.000
_cell.angle_alpha   90.00
_cell.angle_beta   90.00
_cell.angle_gamma   90.00
#
_symmetry.space_group_name_H-M   'P 1'
#
loop_
_entity.id
_entity.type
_entity.pdbx_description
1 polymer ?
#
loop_
_entity_poly.entity_id
_entity_poly.type
_entity_poly.pdbx_seq_one_letter_code
_entity_poly.pdbx_strand_id
1 'polypeptide(L)'
;MQGEELLVAIWANRLQTEVSVTICDYTSGVCNLVFEYKYPSRTWAEPSDFSSILNSDDAIYMLFPQARADGNSYQHIAKLTVLRDPAKRKDVKWTKSSFLSLGNFDVVQLEAYDKNEDMM
;
A
#
# COMPACT_ATOMS: atom_id res chain seq x y z
N MET A 1 11.56 -4.32 7.13
CA MET A 1 11.84 -5.17 5.96
C MET A 1 13.26 -5.71 6.08
N GLN A 2 13.49 -7.03 6.13
CA GLN A 2 14.81 -7.65 6.32
C GLN A 2 15.77 -6.90 7.28
N GLY A 3 15.30 -6.53 8.47
CA GLY A 3 16.11 -5.87 9.50
C GLY A 3 16.41 -4.37 9.28
N GLU A 4 15.96 -3.76 8.19
CA GLU A 4 16.06 -2.32 7.96
C GLU A 4 14.79 -1.59 8.40
N GLU A 5 14.99 -0.47 9.10
CA GLU A 5 13.97 0.52 9.41
C GLU A 5 13.74 1.42 8.20
N LEU A 6 12.49 1.46 7.75
CA LEU A 6 12.05 2.26 6.61
C LEU A 6 10.79 3.02 7.03
N LEU A 7 10.69 4.27 6.60
CA LEU A 7 9.48 5.08 6.80
C LEU A 7 8.58 4.93 5.57
N VAL A 8 7.34 4.49 5.79
CA VAL A 8 6.30 4.53 4.76
C VAL A 8 5.52 5.82 4.95
N ALA A 9 5.45 6.65 3.92
CA ALA A 9 4.67 7.88 3.91
C ALA A 9 3.61 7.80 2.81
N ILE A 10 2.40 8.24 3.16
CA ILE A 10 1.25 8.27 2.26
C ILE A 10 0.88 9.73 2.05
N TRP A 11 0.83 10.14 0.81
CA TRP A 11 0.57 11.50 0.39
C TRP A 11 -0.74 11.52 -0.38
N ALA A 12 -1.62 12.47 -0.07
CA ALA A 12 -2.78 12.76 -0.88
C ALA A 12 -2.58 14.10 -1.59
N ASN A 13 -3.01 14.20 -2.84
CA ASN A 13 -3.09 15.50 -3.49
C ASN A 13 -4.13 16.40 -2.78
N ARG A 14 -4.16 17.70 -3.08
CA ARG A 14 -5.06 18.66 -2.40
C ARG A 14 -6.54 18.27 -2.48
N LEU A 15 -6.95 17.62 -3.57
CA LEU A 15 -8.33 17.18 -3.78
C LEU A 15 -8.62 15.80 -3.18
N GLN A 16 -7.59 15.13 -2.65
CA GLN A 16 -7.64 13.77 -2.10
C GLN A 16 -8.12 12.71 -3.12
N THR A 17 -8.00 12.99 -4.42
CA THR A 17 -8.40 12.08 -5.51
C THR A 17 -7.23 11.25 -6.05
N GLU A 18 -6.01 11.55 -5.61
CA GLU A 18 -4.83 10.78 -5.95
C GLU A 18 -3.99 10.60 -4.68
N VAL A 19 -3.56 9.37 -4.46
CA VAL A 19 -2.70 8.99 -3.33
C VAL A 19 -1.41 8.39 -3.87
N SER A 20 -0.29 8.82 -3.29
CA SER A 20 1.04 8.34 -3.59
C SER A 20 1.63 7.74 -2.32
N VAL A 21 2.17 6.52 -2.41
CA VAL A 21 2.87 5.86 -1.32
C VAL A 21 4.36 5.93 -1.63
N THR A 22 5.14 6.42 -0.67
CA THR A 22 6.59 6.51 -0.77
C THR A 22 7.27 5.73 0.35
N ILE A 23 8.43 5.15 0.04
CA ILE A 23 9.34 4.63 1.05
C ILE A 23 10.50 5.61 1.20
N CYS A 24 10.71 6.10 2.41
CA CYS A 24 11.71 7.10 2.74
C CYS A 24 12.85 6.48 3.55
N ASP A 25 14.07 6.77 3.11
CA ASP A 25 15.28 6.46 3.87
C ASP A 25 15.49 7.53 4.94
N TYR A 26 15.50 7.12 6.21
CA TYR A 26 15.56 8.04 7.34
C TYR A 26 16.92 8.76 7.46
N THR A 27 17.99 8.21 6.86
CA THR A 27 19.33 8.80 6.95
C THR A 27 19.55 9.92 5.94
N SER A 28 19.01 9.77 4.74
CA SER A 28 19.17 10.71 3.62
C SER A 28 17.97 11.63 3.42
N GLY A 29 16.80 11.27 3.96
CA GLY A 29 15.54 11.98 3.74
C GLY A 29 14.97 11.79 2.33
N VAL A 30 15.55 10.90 1.52
CA VAL A 30 15.07 10.62 0.16
C VAL A 30 13.86 9.70 0.23
N CYS A 31 12.75 10.14 -0.36
CA CYS A 31 11.53 9.37 -0.51
C CYS A 31 11.35 8.89 -1.95
N ASN A 32 11.31 7.58 -2.14
CA ASN A 32 11.06 6.98 -3.44
C ASN A 32 9.57 6.65 -3.57
N LEU A 33 8.96 7.10 -4.66
CA LEU A 33 7.59 6.74 -5.03
C LEU A 33 7.53 5.24 -5.35
N VAL A 34 6.68 4.51 -4.64
CA VAL A 34 6.56 3.06 -4.82
C VAL A 34 5.21 2.63 -5.37
N PHE A 35 4.16 3.40 -5.13
CA PHE A 35 2.80 3.11 -5.58
C PHE A 35 1.99 4.39 -5.73
N GLU A 36 1.09 4.42 -6.70
CA GLU A 36 0.11 5.49 -6.89
C GLU A 36 -1.27 4.89 -7.13
N TYR A 37 -2.28 5.53 -6.55
CA TYR A 37 -3.66 5.18 -6.75
C TYR A 37 -4.46 6.43 -7.12
N LYS A 38 -5.15 6.35 -8.25
CA LYS A 38 -6.07 7.39 -8.72
C LYS A 38 -7.49 6.94 -8.43
N TYR A 39 -8.18 7.72 -7.61
CA TYR A 39 -9.56 7.45 -7.27
C TYR A 39 -10.46 7.67 -8.50
N PRO A 40 -11.49 6.83 -8.69
CA PRO A 40 -12.53 7.07 -9.68
C PRO A 40 -13.20 8.45 -9.52
N SER A 41 -13.96 8.85 -10.53
CA SER A 41 -14.70 10.13 -10.48
C SER A 41 -15.64 10.18 -9.27
N ARG A 42 -15.62 11.31 -8.54
CA ARG A 42 -16.44 11.58 -7.35
C ARG A 42 -16.12 10.71 -6.12
N THR A 43 -14.95 10.09 -6.07
CA THR A 43 -14.44 9.45 -4.85
C THR A 43 -13.13 10.11 -4.41
N TRP A 44 -12.81 9.97 -3.13
CA TRP A 44 -11.61 10.55 -2.51
C TRP A 44 -11.10 9.61 -1.42
N ALA A 45 -9.85 9.82 -1.02
CA ALA A 45 -9.24 9.15 0.10
C ALA A 45 -9.66 9.82 1.42
N GLU A 46 -9.96 9.03 2.45
CA GLU A 46 -10.12 9.56 3.81
C GLU A 46 -8.89 9.23 4.67
N PRO A 47 -8.44 10.11 5.58
CA PRO A 47 -7.30 9.82 6.43
C PRO A 47 -7.44 8.52 7.24
N SER A 48 -8.67 8.16 7.64
CA SER A 48 -9.00 6.93 8.35
C SER A 48 -8.76 5.67 7.52
N ASP A 49 -8.80 5.74 6.18
CA ASP A 49 -8.54 4.60 5.28
C ASP A 49 -7.12 4.04 5.48
N PHE A 50 -6.19 4.88 5.96
CA PHE A 50 -4.78 4.54 6.18
C PHE A 50 -4.43 4.34 7.66
N SER A 51 -5.43 4.25 8.54
CA SER A 51 -5.23 4.00 9.97
C SER A 51 -4.66 2.61 10.26
N SER A 52 -4.79 1.68 9.31
CA SER A 52 -4.47 0.28 9.45
C SER A 52 -3.52 -0.17 8.35
N ILE A 53 -2.21 -0.09 8.62
CA ILE A 53 -1.13 -0.50 7.72
C ILE A 53 -0.36 -1.62 8.41
N LEU A 54 -0.21 -2.75 7.72
CA LEU A 54 0.63 -3.86 8.18
C LEU A 54 1.80 -4.07 7.22
N ASN A 55 2.83 -4.77 7.68
CA ASN A 55 3.98 -5.09 6.86
C ASN A 55 4.48 -6.52 7.11
N SER A 56 5.14 -7.08 6.09
CA SER A 56 5.97 -8.29 6.19
C SER A 56 7.44 -7.94 5.96
N ASP A 57 8.27 -8.94 5.67
CA ASP A 57 9.67 -8.74 5.31
C ASP A 57 9.84 -8.02 3.96
N ASP A 58 8.92 -8.23 3.02
CA ASP A 58 9.00 -7.83 1.62
C ASP A 58 7.75 -7.11 1.10
N ALA A 59 6.71 -6.91 1.92
CA ALA A 59 5.47 -6.29 1.50
C ALA A 59 4.86 -5.35 2.53
N ILE A 60 4.01 -4.45 2.02
CA ILE A 60 3.14 -3.57 2.81
C ILE A 60 1.70 -3.93 2.46
N TYR A 61 0.83 -4.00 3.46
CA TYR A 61 -0.59 -4.32 3.32
C TYR A 61 -1.41 -3.11 3.76
N MET A 62 -2.30 -2.67 2.87
CA MET A 62 -3.17 -1.50 3.08
C MET A 62 -4.53 -1.75 2.43
N LEU A 63 -5.51 -0.92 2.77
CA LEU A 63 -6.83 -0.96 2.16
C LEU A 63 -6.89 0.03 1.00
N PHE A 64 -7.31 -0.43 -0.17
CA PHE A 64 -7.64 0.43 -1.30
C PHE A 64 -8.97 0.04 -1.91
N PRO A 65 -9.73 1.01 -2.45
CA PRO A 65 -10.94 0.69 -3.17
C PRO A 65 -10.63 -0.03 -4.47
N GLN A 66 -11.45 -1.02 -4.81
CA GLN A 66 -11.42 -1.72 -6.09
C GLN A 66 -12.78 -1.58 -6.77
N ALA A 67 -12.78 -1.01 -7.98
CA ALA A 67 -13.98 -0.89 -8.79
C ALA A 67 -14.48 -2.28 -9.22
N ARG A 68 -15.80 -2.46 -9.19
CA ARG A 68 -16.49 -3.70 -9.54
C ARG A 68 -17.45 -3.46 -10.71
N ALA A 69 -17.85 -4.57 -11.35
CA ALA A 69 -18.73 -4.54 -12.51
C ALA A 69 -20.16 -4.02 -12.20
N ASP A 70 -20.54 -3.98 -10.92
CA ASP A 70 -21.81 -3.40 -10.45
C ASP A 70 -21.78 -1.85 -10.41
N GLY A 71 -20.64 -1.24 -10.73
CA GLY A 71 -20.45 0.21 -10.73
C GLY A 71 -20.03 0.77 -9.38
N ASN A 72 -19.93 -0.06 -8.33
CA ASN A 72 -19.45 0.35 -7.02
C ASN A 72 -17.95 0.10 -6.86
N SER A 73 -17.33 0.74 -5.87
CA SER A 73 -15.99 0.43 -5.42
C SER A 73 -16.06 -0.04 -3.98
N TYR A 74 -15.33 -1.12 -3.66
CA TYR A 74 -15.28 -1.67 -2.30
C TYR A 74 -13.84 -1.70 -1.80
N GLN A 75 -13.61 -1.41 -0.52
CA GLN A 75 -12.29 -1.47 0.11
C GLN A 75 -11.81 -2.92 0.21
N HIS A 76 -10.63 -3.17 -0.33
CA HIS A 76 -10.00 -4.49 -0.35
C HIS A 76 -8.54 -4.41 0.05
N ILE A 77 -8.01 -5.55 0.51
CA ILE A 77 -6.62 -5.67 0.93
C ILE A 77 -5.72 -5.59 -0.30
N ALA A 78 -4.89 -4.57 -0.38
CA ALA A 78 -3.82 -4.43 -1.35
C ALA A 78 -2.49 -4.83 -0.71
N LYS A 79 -1.80 -5.77 -1.36
CA LYS A 79 -0.40 -6.13 -1.08
C LYS A 79 0.50 -5.37 -2.04
N LEU A 80 1.40 -4.56 -1.48
CA LEU A 80 2.47 -3.87 -2.20
C LEU A 80 3.78 -4.61 -1.92
N THR A 81 4.21 -5.48 -2.83
CA THR A 81 5.49 -6.18 -2.71
C THR A 81 6.63 -5.24 -3.09
N VAL A 82 7.52 -4.97 -2.15
CA VAL A 82 8.69 -4.10 -2.29
C VAL A 82 9.83 -4.88 -2.92
N LEU A 83 10.14 -4.55 -4.17
CA LEU A 83 11.25 -5.15 -4.89
C LEU A 83 12.51 -4.30 -4.70
N ARG A 84 13.52 -4.89 -4.08
CA ARG A 84 14.84 -4.29 -3.89
C ARG A 84 15.78 -4.72 -5.01
N ASP A 85 16.60 -3.79 -5.49
CA ASP A 85 17.69 -4.14 -6.41
C ASP A 85 18.82 -4.82 -5.62
N PRO A 86 19.14 -6.10 -5.88
CA PRO A 86 20.18 -6.81 -5.13
C PRO A 86 21.57 -6.18 -5.30
N ALA A 87 21.81 -5.43 -6.38
CA ALA A 87 23.07 -4.71 -6.60
C ALA A 87 23.13 -3.37 -5.84
N LYS A 88 21.98 -2.82 -5.46
CA LYS A 88 21.85 -1.56 -4.73
C LYS A 88 20.88 -1.76 -3.57
N ARG A 89 21.36 -2.36 -2.48
CA ARG A 89 20.54 -2.70 -1.30
C ARG A 89 19.69 -1.54 -0.76
N LYS A 90 20.09 -0.28 -1.02
CA LYS A 90 19.39 0.94 -0.58
C LYS A 90 18.35 1.47 -1.57
N ASP A 91 18.33 1.01 -2.82
CA ASP A 91 17.42 1.53 -3.84
C ASP A 91 16.19 0.62 -3.97
N VAL A 92 15.07 1.05 -3.38
CA VAL A 92 13.76 0.49 -3.70
C VAL A 92 13.38 0.95 -5.11
N LYS A 93 13.25 0.00 -6.04
CA LYS A 93 13.10 0.33 -7.45
C LYS A 93 11.64 0.54 -7.87
N TRP A 94 10.72 -0.24 -7.26
CA TRP A 94 9.28 -0.25 -7.54
C TRP A 94 8.55 -1.24 -6.62
N THR A 95 7.23 -1.08 -6.46
CA THR A 95 6.38 -2.15 -5.90
C THR A 95 5.52 -2.82 -6.97
N LYS A 96 5.29 -4.12 -6.80
CA LYS A 96 4.20 -4.82 -7.51
C LYS A 96 2.98 -4.81 -6.60
N SER A 97 1.86 -4.29 -7.09
CA SER A 97 0.59 -4.30 -6.37
C SER A 97 -0.29 -5.48 -6.77
N SER A 98 -1.01 -6.03 -5.81
CA SER A 98 -2.06 -7.03 -6.04
C SER A 98 -3.12 -6.91 -4.96
N PHE A 99 -4.39 -7.15 -5.32
CA PHE A 99 -5.48 -7.28 -4.34
C PHE A 99 -5.58 -8.73 -3.87
N LEU A 100 -5.66 -8.94 -2.56
CA LEU A 100 -5.75 -10.26 -1.91
C LEU A 100 -7.20 -10.68 -1.63
N SER A 101 -8.12 -9.72 -1.54
CA SER A 101 -9.54 -9.96 -1.38
C SER A 101 -10.30 -9.50 -2.62
N LEU A 102 -11.45 -10.13 -2.86
CA LEU A 102 -12.33 -9.82 -3.98
C LEU A 102 -13.78 -10.05 -3.57
N GLY A 103 -14.64 -9.06 -3.81
CA GLY A 103 -16.07 -9.22 -3.58
C GLY A 103 -16.81 -7.89 -3.47
N ASN A 104 -18.11 -8.00 -3.24
CA ASN A 104 -19.00 -6.85 -3.06
C ASN A 104 -19.20 -6.60 -1.55
N PHE A 105 -18.09 -6.39 -0.85
CA PHE A 105 -18.02 -6.11 0.58
C PHE A 105 -16.77 -5.27 0.86
N ASP A 106 -16.82 -4.46 1.90
CA ASP A 106 -15.68 -3.69 2.38
C ASP A 106 -14.91 -4.46 3.45
N VAL A 107 -13.59 -4.51 3.31
CA VAL A 107 -12.69 -4.78 4.41
C VAL A 107 -12.50 -3.48 5.18
N VAL A 108 -12.77 -3.50 6.47
CA VAL A 108 -12.77 -2.28 7.30
C VAL A 108 -11.46 -2.05 8.05
N GLN A 109 -10.70 -3.11 8.32
CA GLN A 109 -9.48 -3.04 9.10
C GLN A 109 -8.58 -4.27 8.87
N LEU A 110 -7.27 -4.07 8.99
CA LEU A 110 -6.27 -5.13 9.09
C LEU A 110 -5.85 -5.26 10.56
N GLU A 111 -6.18 -6.39 11.19
CA GLU A 111 -5.90 -6.60 12.63
C GLU A 111 -4.48 -7.08 12.89
N ALA A 112 -4.03 -8.06 12.12
CA ALA A 112 -2.71 -8.68 12.28
C ALA A 112 -2.27 -9.37 10.98
N TYR A 113 -0.95 -9.57 10.87
CA TYR A 113 -0.34 -10.39 9.83
C TYR A 113 0.44 -11.51 10.52
N ASP A 114 0.06 -12.76 10.23
CA ASP A 114 0.78 -13.93 10.70
C ASP A 114 1.76 -14.41 9.63
N LYS A 115 3.06 -14.20 9.89
CA LYS A 115 4.13 -14.59 8.98
C LYS A 115 4.29 -16.11 8.87
N ASN A 116 3.90 -16.88 9.89
CA ASN A 116 4.13 -18.33 9.92
C ASN A 116 3.11 -19.09 9.05
N GLU A 117 1.94 -18.50 8.85
CA GLU A 117 0.83 -19.05 8.06
C GLU A 117 0.68 -18.36 6.69
N ASP A 118 1.66 -17.55 6.28
CA ASP A 118 1.67 -16.91 4.95
C ASP A 118 1.97 -17.97 3.88
N MET A 119 0.90 -18.59 3.38
CA MET A 119 0.96 -19.51 2.26
C MET A 119 1.18 -18.70 0.96
N MET A 120 2.44 -18.62 0.54
CA MET A 120 2.85 -18.10 -0.78
C MET A 120 2.09 -18.73 -1.94
#